data_AF-A0A087U600-F1
#
_entry.id   AF-A0A087U600-F1
#
_cell.length_a   1.000
_cell.length_b   1.000
_cell.length_c   1.000
_cell.angle_alpha   90.00
_cell.angle_beta   90.00
_cell.angle_gamma   90.00
#
_symmetry.space_group_name_H-M   'P 1'
#
loop_
_entity.id
_entity.type
_entity.pdbx_description
1 polymer ?
#
loop_
_entity_poly.entity_id
_entity_poly.type
_entity_poly.pdbx_seq_one_letter_code
_entity_poly.pdbx_strand_id
1 'polypeptide(L)'
;MGSGCSRAKTSAVCPTAPISDPVDPLPPPSPDMGAGKDRRVSIRDPLVGHQRMGGDKSPPLPNVPSHLPPRATRRDVDRVKGSRPPSPLNYEQRWGERDDDVEEEAFDISDISDDSDEIADDENVLRSLALLRIGQLFMDANFPPLESSLYYSHRLVEGKVTWMRPHEMIPEPKLLIDTISRHDIVQGVLADCWFLSSCAAVAQRPDLMRRVIAPYQPLYGFGYRGIVRFRFWRFGKWINVYVDDLLPTREGELLFSRCSDRREFWVALLEKAYAKLHGSYEALEGGQAMDALVDLTSGLSERYDLESAPLNLYQFLLQASSGGAFITCSRKGDWQMANAADPNGLVSGHAYTVTAVAKVPMKDGNRVNLVRIRNPWGNDVEWNGSWNDNDSRWSEVDLHTKHQLEWRRRDDGEFWMEYKDFCREFEEVT
;
A
#
# COMPACT_ATOMS: atom_id res chain seq x y z
N MET A 1 39.94 53.48 -27.52
CA MET A 1 39.84 52.22 -26.76
C MET A 1 38.47 51.61 -27.04
N GLY A 2 38.45 50.36 -27.51
CA GLY A 2 37.33 49.41 -27.41
C GLY A 2 36.02 49.74 -28.14
N SER A 3 35.87 49.30 -29.40
CA SER A 3 34.56 49.00 -30.01
C SER A 3 34.78 48.05 -31.20
N GLY A 4 34.57 46.76 -30.98
CA GLY A 4 34.70 45.71 -31.99
C GLY A 4 33.83 44.52 -31.59
N CYS A 5 32.56 44.55 -32.00
CA CYS A 5 31.63 43.44 -31.83
C CYS A 5 31.55 42.70 -33.16
N SER A 6 32.30 41.60 -33.26
CA SER A 6 32.33 40.73 -34.44
C SER A 6 31.48 39.50 -34.18
N ARG A 7 30.36 39.39 -34.92
CA ARG A 7 29.49 38.21 -34.98
C ARG A 7 30.26 37.03 -35.58
N ALA A 8 30.41 35.95 -34.82
CA ALA A 8 30.79 34.64 -35.35
C ALA A 8 29.54 33.75 -35.40
N LYS A 9 29.11 33.39 -36.62
CA LYS A 9 28.17 32.29 -36.89
C LYS A 9 28.97 31.00 -36.94
N THR A 10 28.76 30.09 -36.01
CA THR A 10 29.25 28.70 -36.10
C THR A 10 28.06 27.79 -36.40
N SER A 11 28.00 27.35 -37.66
CA SER A 11 27.18 26.23 -38.13
C SER A 11 27.93 24.95 -37.80
N ALA A 12 27.47 24.19 -36.81
CA ALA A 12 27.95 22.83 -36.56
C ALA A 12 27.01 21.84 -37.25
N VAL A 13 27.53 21.19 -38.27
CA VAL A 13 26.91 20.10 -39.03
C VAL A 13 27.12 18.80 -38.24
N CYS A 14 26.04 18.12 -37.87
CA CYS A 14 26.08 16.78 -37.28
C CYS A 14 26.60 15.76 -38.31
N PRO A 15 27.55 14.88 -37.97
CA PRO A 15 27.88 13.73 -38.81
C PRO A 15 26.84 12.63 -38.60
N THR A 16 26.16 12.29 -39.70
CA THR A 16 25.27 11.13 -39.82
C THR A 16 26.04 9.83 -39.64
N ALA A 17 25.63 9.00 -38.68
CA ALA A 17 26.11 7.63 -38.53
C ALA A 17 25.55 6.71 -39.63
N PRO A 18 26.32 5.72 -40.12
CA PRO A 18 25.84 4.79 -41.13
C PRO A 18 24.81 3.81 -40.53
N ILE A 19 23.70 3.66 -41.25
CA ILE A 19 22.65 2.67 -41.01
C ILE A 19 23.22 1.28 -41.30
N SER A 20 23.26 0.43 -40.28
CA SER A 20 23.54 -1.00 -40.40
C SER A 20 22.24 -1.74 -40.72
N ASP A 21 22.27 -2.56 -41.78
CA ASP A 21 21.16 -3.42 -42.22
C ASP A 21 20.70 -4.40 -41.11
N PRO A 22 19.41 -4.79 -41.10
CA PRO A 22 18.86 -5.72 -40.12
C PRO A 22 19.42 -7.14 -40.30
N VAL A 23 19.86 -7.73 -39.20
CA VAL A 23 20.29 -9.13 -39.09
C VAL A 23 19.05 -10.03 -39.07
N ASP A 24 18.99 -10.99 -39.99
CA ASP A 24 17.93 -12.02 -40.06
C ASP A 24 17.86 -12.85 -38.75
N PRO A 25 16.65 -13.22 -38.28
CA PRO A 25 16.49 -14.06 -37.11
C PRO A 25 16.94 -15.50 -37.37
N LEU A 26 17.68 -16.06 -36.42
CA LEU A 26 18.12 -17.46 -36.41
C LEU A 26 16.92 -18.44 -36.43
N PRO A 27 17.00 -19.55 -37.19
CA PRO A 27 15.94 -20.55 -37.22
C PRO A 27 15.86 -21.35 -35.90
N PRO A 28 14.66 -21.85 -35.52
CA PRO A 28 14.49 -22.64 -34.31
C PRO A 28 15.16 -24.04 -34.44
N PRO A 29 15.60 -24.64 -33.33
CA PRO A 29 16.21 -25.96 -33.35
C PRO A 29 15.17 -27.06 -33.66
N SER A 30 15.50 -27.94 -34.61
CA SER A 30 14.74 -29.14 -34.96
C SER A 30 14.84 -30.22 -33.88
N PRO A 31 13.81 -31.08 -33.70
CA PRO A 31 13.74 -32.06 -32.64
C PRO A 31 14.57 -33.29 -32.98
N ASP A 32 15.52 -33.65 -32.11
CA ASP A 32 16.29 -34.88 -32.27
C ASP A 32 15.58 -36.06 -31.59
N MET A 33 15.39 -37.11 -32.38
CA MET A 33 14.78 -38.39 -32.03
C MET A 33 15.88 -39.35 -31.58
N GLY A 34 15.95 -39.63 -30.29
CA GLY A 34 16.84 -40.64 -29.71
C GLY A 34 16.09 -41.57 -28.77
N ALA A 35 15.54 -42.65 -29.33
CA ALA A 35 14.87 -43.71 -28.58
C ALA A 35 15.85 -44.63 -27.84
N GLY A 36 15.47 -45.03 -26.62
CA GLY A 36 15.67 -46.39 -26.12
C GLY A 36 16.66 -46.57 -24.97
N LYS A 37 16.12 -46.75 -23.74
CA LYS A 37 16.03 -48.08 -23.14
C LYS A 37 15.24 -48.09 -21.82
N ASP A 38 14.26 -48.98 -21.83
CA ASP A 38 13.48 -49.50 -20.71
C ASP A 38 14.25 -49.72 -19.41
N ARG A 39 13.62 -49.33 -18.30
CA ARG A 39 13.49 -50.20 -17.12
C ARG A 39 12.20 -49.85 -16.35
N ARG A 40 11.18 -50.67 -16.58
CA ARG A 40 10.01 -50.84 -15.70
C ARG A 40 10.45 -51.27 -14.30
N VAL A 41 9.94 -50.60 -13.28
CA VAL A 41 9.64 -51.22 -11.99
C VAL A 41 8.21 -50.81 -11.63
N SER A 42 7.40 -51.82 -11.31
CA SER A 42 5.96 -51.71 -11.08
C SER A 42 5.61 -52.46 -9.79
N ILE A 43 4.74 -51.82 -9.01
CA ILE A 43 3.81 -52.37 -7.99
C ILE A 43 4.41 -52.72 -6.62
N ARG A 44 3.88 -52.05 -5.58
CA ARG A 44 2.96 -52.67 -4.59
C ARG A 44 2.25 -51.62 -3.71
N ASP A 45 0.94 -51.54 -3.87
CA ASP A 45 -0.02 -51.20 -2.81
C ASP A 45 0.08 -52.19 -1.64
N PRO A 46 -0.47 -51.82 -0.47
CA PRO A 46 -1.52 -52.69 0.05
C PRO A 46 -2.76 -51.98 0.61
N LEU A 47 -3.86 -52.66 0.32
CA LEU A 47 -5.24 -52.52 0.76
C LEU A 47 -5.44 -52.45 2.29
N VAL A 48 -6.39 -51.57 2.66
CA VAL A 48 -7.57 -51.76 3.53
C VAL A 48 -7.58 -52.99 4.47
N GLY A 49 -7.68 -52.71 5.77
CA GLY A 49 -8.15 -53.63 6.79
C GLY A 49 -9.12 -52.93 7.76
N HIS A 50 -10.41 -53.25 7.66
CA HIS A 50 -11.43 -52.91 8.65
C HIS A 50 -11.25 -53.71 9.94
N GLN A 51 -11.31 -53.06 11.10
CA GLN A 51 -11.74 -53.69 12.35
C GLN A 51 -12.49 -52.70 13.24
N ARG A 52 -13.75 -53.06 13.57
CA ARG A 52 -14.59 -52.44 14.60
C ARG A 52 -14.34 -53.14 15.94
N MET A 53 -14.13 -52.36 17.01
CA MET A 53 -14.50 -52.56 18.43
C MET A 53 -14.32 -51.16 19.06
N GLY A 54 -15.26 -50.47 19.71
CA GLY A 54 -16.08 -50.86 20.84
C GLY A 54 -15.42 -50.41 22.15
N GLY A 55 -15.91 -49.34 22.79
CA GLY A 55 -15.68 -49.05 24.22
C GLY A 55 -15.05 -47.70 24.60
N ASP A 56 -15.92 -46.71 24.85
CA ASP A 56 -15.99 -45.84 26.05
C ASP A 56 -14.70 -45.31 26.72
N LYS A 57 -14.51 -43.98 26.71
CA LYS A 57 -14.36 -43.10 27.90
C LYS A 57 -13.82 -41.70 27.52
N SER A 58 -14.65 -40.69 27.74
CA SER A 58 -14.30 -39.27 27.68
C SER A 58 -13.45 -38.84 28.89
N PRO A 59 -12.47 -37.92 28.72
CA PRO A 59 -11.99 -37.08 29.81
C PRO A 59 -12.74 -35.73 29.89
N PRO A 60 -12.91 -35.14 31.09
CA PRO A 60 -13.82 -34.01 31.33
C PRO A 60 -13.18 -32.64 31.01
N LEU A 61 -14.03 -31.70 30.61
CA LEU A 61 -13.74 -30.27 30.44
C LEU A 61 -13.60 -29.58 31.82
N PRO A 62 -12.72 -28.57 31.97
CA PRO A 62 -12.56 -27.85 33.23
C PRO A 62 -13.69 -26.84 33.49
N ASN A 63 -14.16 -26.83 34.74
CA ASN A 63 -15.18 -25.92 35.29
C ASN A 63 -14.72 -24.46 35.27
N VAL A 64 -15.56 -23.58 34.72
CA VAL A 64 -15.47 -22.12 34.88
C VAL A 64 -16.37 -21.69 36.05
N PRO A 65 -15.86 -21.04 37.11
CA PRO A 65 -16.71 -20.49 38.17
C PRO A 65 -17.38 -19.19 37.73
N SER A 66 -18.70 -19.16 37.77
CA SER A 66 -19.53 -17.96 37.61
C SER A 66 -19.63 -17.22 38.95
N HIS A 67 -18.86 -16.15 39.11
CA HIS A 67 -19.04 -15.19 40.21
C HIS A 67 -19.31 -13.79 39.66
N LEU A 68 -20.59 -13.44 39.62
CA LEU A 68 -21.07 -12.04 39.54
C LEU A 68 -20.89 -11.37 40.91
N PRO A 69 -20.29 -10.17 40.99
CA PRO A 69 -20.30 -9.40 42.24
C PRO A 69 -21.66 -8.67 42.43
N PRO A 70 -22.11 -8.45 43.67
CA PRO A 70 -23.42 -7.88 43.96
C PRO A 70 -23.47 -6.35 43.81
N ARG A 71 -24.64 -5.86 43.42
CA ARG A 71 -25.05 -4.44 43.40
C ARG A 71 -24.95 -3.83 44.80
N ALA A 72 -24.26 -2.70 44.93
CA ALA A 72 -24.27 -1.86 46.13
C ALA A 72 -25.24 -0.68 45.99
N THR A 73 -26.03 -0.45 47.04
CA THR A 73 -27.05 0.58 47.22
C THR A 73 -26.47 1.90 47.75
N ARG A 74 -27.20 3.01 47.51
CA ARG A 74 -26.89 4.39 47.95
C ARG A 74 -27.13 4.64 49.46
N ARG A 75 -26.42 5.66 50.00
CA ARG A 75 -26.47 6.34 51.33
C ARG A 75 -25.60 5.66 52.41
N ASP A 76 -24.75 6.30 53.23
CA ASP A 76 -24.58 7.66 53.78
C ASP A 76 -23.07 8.09 53.77
N VAL A 77 -22.63 9.31 53.40
CA VAL A 77 -22.56 10.63 54.09
C VAL A 77 -21.60 10.73 55.32
N ASP A 78 -20.48 11.43 55.07
CA ASP A 78 -19.70 12.39 55.88
C ASP A 78 -18.50 12.05 56.81
N ARG A 79 -17.50 12.98 56.69
CA ARG A 79 -16.42 13.45 57.61
C ARG A 79 -15.09 12.65 57.62
N VAL A 80 -13.86 13.20 57.48
CA VAL A 80 -13.22 14.52 57.74
C VAL A 80 -11.91 14.69 56.89
N LYS A 81 -11.76 15.90 56.29
CA LYS A 81 -10.57 16.76 56.00
C LYS A 81 -9.20 16.17 55.56
N GLY A 82 -8.72 16.69 54.42
CA GLY A 82 -7.57 17.60 54.43
C GLY A 82 -6.42 17.33 53.44
N SER A 83 -6.52 17.84 52.19
CA SER A 83 -5.45 18.53 51.41
C SER A 83 -5.88 18.67 49.94
N ARG A 84 -5.89 19.90 49.41
CA ARG A 84 -6.27 20.23 48.02
C ARG A 84 -5.08 19.97 47.07
N PRO A 85 -5.28 19.31 45.91
CA PRO A 85 -4.42 19.49 44.75
C PRO A 85 -4.85 20.71 43.91
N PRO A 86 -3.96 21.29 43.10
CA PRO A 86 -4.21 22.54 42.39
C PRO A 86 -5.19 22.38 41.21
N SER A 87 -6.00 23.42 40.98
CA SER A 87 -6.95 23.52 39.88
C SER A 87 -6.24 23.59 38.51
N PRO A 88 -6.78 22.96 37.45
CA PRO A 88 -6.32 23.18 36.09
C PRO A 88 -6.71 24.59 35.61
N LEU A 89 -5.72 25.29 35.06
CA LEU A 89 -5.89 26.58 34.40
C LEU A 89 -6.76 26.46 33.14
N ASN A 90 -7.58 27.49 32.94
CA ASN A 90 -8.44 27.82 31.80
C ASN A 90 -7.95 27.33 30.42
N TYR A 91 -8.81 26.57 29.73
CA TYR A 91 -8.81 26.44 28.26
C TYR A 91 -10.10 27.02 27.62
N GLU A 92 -11.08 27.48 28.39
CA GLU A 92 -12.31 28.07 27.86
C GLU A 92 -12.21 29.58 27.66
N GLN A 93 -11.35 30.04 26.75
CA GLN A 93 -11.45 31.37 26.13
C GLN A 93 -10.77 31.37 24.74
N ARG A 94 -11.21 30.52 23.81
CA ARG A 94 -10.93 30.77 22.38
C ARG A 94 -11.79 30.02 21.36
N TRP A 95 -13.06 29.75 21.61
CA TRP A 95 -13.97 29.32 20.53
C TRP A 95 -15.39 29.81 20.83
N GLY A 96 -15.59 31.10 20.60
CA GLY A 96 -16.91 31.71 20.49
C GLY A 96 -16.96 32.43 19.17
N GLU A 97 -17.50 31.77 18.16
CA GLU A 97 -18.48 32.31 17.20
C GLU A 97 -18.86 31.18 16.24
N ARG A 98 -20.17 31.06 16.00
CA ARG A 98 -20.75 30.13 15.03
C ARG A 98 -20.63 30.80 13.68
N ASP A 99 -19.91 30.17 12.76
CA ASP A 99 -20.04 30.48 11.34
C ASP A 99 -20.96 29.42 10.74
N ASP A 100 -22.23 29.79 10.63
CA ASP A 100 -23.21 29.16 9.74
C ASP A 100 -22.89 29.63 8.32
N ASP A 101 -21.86 29.08 7.68
CA ASP A 101 -21.60 29.20 6.23
C ASP A 101 -20.65 28.06 5.81
N VAL A 102 -21.21 26.86 5.63
CA VAL A 102 -20.52 25.80 4.87
C VAL A 102 -20.76 26.13 3.40
N GLU A 103 -19.80 26.81 2.77
CA GLU A 103 -19.78 26.91 1.32
C GLU A 103 -19.74 25.50 0.73
N GLU A 104 -20.78 25.16 -0.04
CA GLU A 104 -20.80 23.97 -0.88
C GLU A 104 -19.66 24.10 -1.90
N GLU A 105 -18.52 23.45 -1.67
CA GLU A 105 -17.51 23.24 -2.70
C GLU A 105 -18.07 22.24 -3.73
N ALA A 106 -18.87 22.76 -4.66
CA ALA A 106 -19.14 22.13 -5.93
C ALA A 106 -17.81 22.02 -6.71
N PHE A 107 -17.67 20.93 -7.48
CA PHE A 107 -16.54 20.62 -8.36
C PHE A 107 -15.98 21.89 -9.05
N ASP A 108 -14.86 22.42 -8.53
CA ASP A 108 -14.31 23.70 -8.99
C ASP A 108 -13.52 23.50 -10.28
N ILE A 109 -13.99 24.15 -11.34
CA ILE A 109 -13.40 24.17 -12.69
C ILE A 109 -12.11 25.01 -12.71
N SER A 110 -11.83 25.80 -11.67
CA SER A 110 -10.64 26.64 -11.56
C SER A 110 -9.31 25.86 -11.41
N ASP A 111 -9.39 24.55 -11.16
CA ASP A 111 -8.25 23.63 -10.97
C ASP A 111 -7.72 23.03 -12.28
N ILE A 112 -8.31 23.42 -13.43
CA ILE A 112 -7.92 22.98 -14.78
C ILE A 112 -6.63 23.72 -15.20
N SER A 113 -5.56 22.96 -15.41
CA SER A 113 -4.27 23.50 -15.87
C SER A 113 -4.31 23.87 -17.36
N ASP A 114 -3.44 24.79 -17.79
CA ASP A 114 -3.37 25.39 -19.15
C ASP A 114 -2.84 24.44 -20.24
N ASP A 115 -2.85 23.13 -19.97
CA ASP A 115 -2.24 22.09 -20.78
C ASP A 115 -3.32 21.32 -21.57
N SER A 116 -3.27 21.39 -22.91
CA SER A 116 -4.37 20.99 -23.80
C SER A 116 -4.86 19.54 -23.64
N ASP A 117 -3.99 18.63 -23.24
CA ASP A 117 -4.32 17.21 -23.09
C ASP A 117 -5.06 16.92 -21.76
N GLU A 118 -4.72 17.62 -20.66
CA GLU A 118 -5.45 17.49 -19.38
C GLU A 118 -6.84 18.13 -19.52
N ILE A 119 -6.90 19.30 -20.19
CA ILE A 119 -8.17 19.96 -20.55
C ILE A 119 -9.05 19.00 -21.36
N ALA A 120 -8.49 18.26 -22.32
CA ALA A 120 -9.28 17.38 -23.17
C ALA A 120 -9.92 16.21 -22.40
N ASP A 121 -9.17 15.54 -21.50
CA ASP A 121 -9.71 14.44 -20.69
C ASP A 121 -10.71 14.95 -19.64
N ASP A 122 -10.42 16.07 -18.97
CA ASP A 122 -11.34 16.74 -18.05
C ASP A 122 -12.64 17.14 -18.78
N GLU A 123 -12.55 17.77 -19.95
CA GLU A 123 -13.71 18.14 -20.77
C GLU A 123 -14.55 16.93 -21.19
N ASN A 124 -13.91 15.83 -21.58
CA ASN A 124 -14.62 14.61 -21.99
C ASN A 124 -15.40 13.99 -20.83
N VAL A 125 -14.81 13.97 -19.63
CA VAL A 125 -15.47 13.49 -18.42
C VAL A 125 -16.61 14.42 -18.03
N LEU A 126 -16.39 15.74 -18.03
CA LEU A 126 -17.43 16.73 -17.73
C LEU A 126 -18.61 16.64 -18.70
N ARG A 127 -18.35 16.49 -20.01
CA ARG A 127 -19.39 16.25 -21.01
C ARG A 127 -20.15 14.96 -20.72
N SER A 128 -19.45 13.89 -20.35
CA SER A 128 -20.08 12.62 -19.99
C SER A 128 -20.98 12.74 -18.77
N LEU A 129 -20.54 13.47 -17.74
CA LEU A 129 -21.34 13.76 -16.54
C LEU A 129 -22.57 14.60 -16.85
N ALA A 130 -22.44 15.61 -17.72
CA ALA A 130 -23.56 16.47 -18.14
C ALA A 130 -24.64 15.71 -18.93
N LEU A 131 -24.28 14.61 -19.57
CA LEU A 131 -25.19 13.76 -20.35
C LEU A 131 -25.88 12.66 -19.51
N LEU A 132 -25.52 12.50 -18.23
CA LEU A 132 -26.16 11.53 -17.35
C LEU A 132 -27.64 11.89 -17.12
N ARG A 133 -28.51 10.89 -17.30
CA ARG A 133 -29.92 11.03 -16.92
C ARG A 133 -30.07 11.03 -15.41
N ILE A 134 -31.20 11.54 -14.92
CA ILE A 134 -31.55 11.46 -13.49
C ILE A 134 -31.51 9.99 -13.05
N GLY A 135 -30.73 9.73 -11.99
CA GLY A 135 -30.54 8.39 -11.44
C GLY A 135 -29.49 7.53 -12.16
N GLN A 136 -28.87 8.03 -13.24
CA GLN A 136 -27.76 7.34 -13.91
C GLN A 136 -26.43 7.69 -13.23
N LEU A 137 -25.57 6.68 -13.08
CA LEU A 137 -24.21 6.83 -12.57
C LEU A 137 -23.21 6.78 -13.72
N PHE A 138 -22.08 7.45 -13.54
CA PHE A 138 -20.96 7.43 -14.47
C PHE A 138 -20.47 5.99 -14.67
N MET A 139 -20.15 5.67 -15.92
CA MET A 139 -19.48 4.45 -16.32
C MET A 139 -18.33 4.85 -17.24
N ASP A 140 -17.13 4.37 -16.92
CA ASP A 140 -15.92 4.70 -17.64
C ASP A 140 -15.83 3.86 -18.92
N ALA A 141 -16.05 4.50 -20.07
CA ALA A 141 -15.95 3.83 -21.36
C ALA A 141 -14.51 3.39 -21.70
N ASN A 142 -13.50 4.03 -21.12
CA ASN A 142 -12.09 3.75 -21.38
C ASN A 142 -11.52 2.68 -20.43
N PHE A 143 -12.22 2.40 -19.33
CA PHE A 143 -11.86 1.33 -18.40
C PHE A 143 -13.12 0.61 -17.90
N PRO A 144 -13.83 -0.10 -18.80
CA PRO A 144 -15.16 -0.62 -18.52
C PRO A 144 -15.12 -1.79 -17.52
N PRO A 145 -16.23 -2.08 -16.83
CA PRO A 145 -16.35 -3.20 -15.88
C PRO A 145 -16.41 -4.57 -16.61
N LEU A 146 -15.38 -4.89 -17.39
CA LEU A 146 -15.25 -6.05 -18.25
C LEU A 146 -13.93 -6.78 -17.98
N GLU A 147 -13.81 -8.01 -18.47
CA GLU A 147 -12.58 -8.79 -18.33
C GLU A 147 -11.36 -8.09 -18.94
N SER A 148 -11.53 -7.27 -19.97
CA SER A 148 -10.43 -6.50 -20.59
C SER A 148 -9.76 -5.51 -19.64
N SER A 149 -10.48 -5.02 -18.62
CA SER A 149 -9.91 -4.15 -17.59
C SER A 149 -9.24 -4.95 -16.47
N LEU A 150 -9.56 -6.25 -16.35
CA LEU A 150 -8.89 -7.14 -15.40
C LEU A 150 -7.62 -7.72 -16.00
N TYR A 151 -7.70 -8.21 -17.24
CA TYR A 151 -6.71 -9.09 -17.84
C TYR A 151 -6.48 -8.75 -19.32
N TYR A 152 -5.24 -8.88 -19.76
CA TYR A 152 -4.84 -8.88 -21.17
C TYR A 152 -4.29 -10.23 -21.63
N SER A 153 -3.83 -11.12 -20.71
CA SER A 153 -3.27 -12.42 -21.10
C SER A 153 -3.81 -13.60 -20.31
N HIS A 154 -3.89 -13.52 -18.98
CA HIS A 154 -4.29 -14.66 -18.16
C HIS A 154 -5.22 -14.26 -17.01
N ARG A 155 -6.08 -15.19 -16.59
CA ARG A 155 -7.00 -14.95 -15.47
C ARG A 155 -6.33 -15.27 -14.15
N LEU A 156 -6.32 -14.28 -13.24
CA LEU A 156 -5.74 -14.41 -11.90
C LEU A 156 -6.63 -15.17 -10.91
N VAL A 157 -7.95 -15.12 -11.10
CA VAL A 157 -8.90 -15.77 -10.21
C VAL A 157 -9.85 -16.69 -10.97
N GLU A 158 -10.03 -17.89 -10.43
CA GLU A 158 -11.08 -18.79 -10.84
C GLU A 158 -12.46 -18.31 -10.34
N GLY A 159 -13.49 -18.59 -11.13
CA GLY A 159 -14.87 -18.24 -10.82
C GLY A 159 -15.37 -16.98 -11.53
N LYS A 160 -16.59 -16.57 -11.18
CA LYS A 160 -17.26 -15.40 -11.77
C LYS A 160 -16.91 -14.15 -10.98
N VAL A 161 -16.23 -13.21 -11.62
CA VAL A 161 -16.04 -11.84 -11.10
C VAL A 161 -17.29 -11.02 -11.35
N THR A 162 -17.74 -10.27 -10.34
CA THR A 162 -18.81 -9.28 -10.45
C THR A 162 -18.27 -7.89 -10.16
N TRP A 163 -18.79 -6.88 -10.85
CA TRP A 163 -18.42 -5.50 -10.59
C TRP A 163 -19.51 -4.83 -9.75
N MET A 164 -19.14 -4.33 -8.57
CA MET A 164 -20.06 -3.70 -7.62
C MET A 164 -19.53 -2.34 -7.19
N ARG A 165 -20.44 -1.39 -6.97
CA ARG A 165 -20.12 -0.09 -6.39
C ARG A 165 -20.07 -0.20 -4.87
N PRO A 166 -19.28 0.64 -4.17
CA PRO A 166 -19.20 0.64 -2.72
C PRO A 166 -20.55 0.63 -2.00
N HIS A 167 -21.53 1.41 -2.48
CA HIS A 167 -22.85 1.53 -1.85
C HIS A 167 -23.75 0.31 -2.07
N GLU A 168 -23.40 -0.58 -3.01
CA GLU A 168 -24.06 -1.88 -3.21
C GLU A 168 -23.49 -2.94 -2.25
N MET A 169 -22.28 -2.73 -1.73
CA MET A 169 -21.56 -3.66 -0.86
C MET A 169 -21.78 -3.34 0.63
N ILE A 170 -21.77 -2.06 1.00
CA ILE A 170 -21.85 -1.63 2.40
C ILE A 170 -22.64 -0.31 2.53
N PRO A 171 -23.43 -0.11 3.60
CA PRO A 171 -24.08 1.18 3.85
C PRO A 171 -23.07 2.28 4.14
N GLU A 172 -23.36 3.48 3.65
CA GLU A 172 -22.60 4.72 3.90
C GLU A 172 -21.09 4.61 3.60
N PRO A 173 -20.69 4.13 2.41
CA PRO A 173 -19.28 4.01 2.04
C PRO A 173 -18.63 5.40 1.97
N LYS A 174 -17.36 5.49 2.36
CA LYS A 174 -16.58 6.72 2.29
C LYS A 174 -15.33 6.49 1.47
N LEU A 175 -14.93 7.51 0.73
CA LEU A 175 -13.61 7.47 0.09
C LEU A 175 -12.54 7.44 1.18
N LEU A 176 -12.62 8.36 2.14
CA LEU A 176 -11.72 8.49 3.28
C LEU A 176 -12.50 8.49 4.60
N ILE A 177 -11.99 7.77 5.60
CA ILE A 177 -12.45 7.83 7.00
C ILE A 177 -11.33 8.48 7.81
N ASP A 178 -11.64 9.60 8.46
CA ASP A 178 -10.67 10.44 9.17
C ASP A 178 -9.58 11.02 8.26
N THR A 179 -8.45 10.32 8.13
CA THR A 179 -7.30 10.72 7.31
C THR A 179 -6.67 9.50 6.67
N ILE A 180 -6.02 9.72 5.53
CA ILE A 180 -5.17 8.72 4.87
C ILE A 180 -4.15 8.20 5.87
N SER A 181 -4.07 6.88 6.01
CA SER A 181 -3.14 6.20 6.89
C SER A 181 -2.48 5.03 6.19
N ARG A 182 -1.20 4.80 6.49
CA ARG A 182 -0.48 3.61 6.00
C ARG A 182 -1.13 2.31 6.48
N HIS A 183 -1.83 2.33 7.62
CA HIS A 183 -2.51 1.17 8.18
C HIS A 183 -3.81 0.79 7.44
N ASP A 184 -4.29 1.65 6.53
CA ASP A 184 -5.48 1.34 5.76
C ASP A 184 -5.16 0.27 4.72
N ILE A 185 -3.95 0.27 4.16
CA ILE A 185 -3.60 -0.54 3.00
C ILE A 185 -3.49 -2.01 3.36
N VAL A 186 -4.37 -2.82 2.77
CA VAL A 186 -4.36 -4.28 2.81
C VAL A 186 -4.38 -4.81 1.38
N GLN A 187 -3.33 -5.53 1.00
CA GLN A 187 -3.22 -6.14 -0.33
C GLN A 187 -4.26 -7.27 -0.53
N GLY A 188 -4.77 -7.37 -1.76
CA GLY A 188 -5.64 -8.47 -2.20
C GLY A 188 -4.87 -9.56 -2.92
N VAL A 189 -5.50 -10.17 -3.93
CA VAL A 189 -4.90 -11.30 -4.70
C VAL A 189 -3.92 -10.86 -5.79
N LEU A 190 -3.85 -9.57 -6.11
CA LEU A 190 -2.98 -9.03 -7.16
C LEU A 190 -1.53 -8.91 -6.67
N ALA A 191 -0.57 -9.22 -7.54
CA ALA A 191 0.86 -9.13 -7.22
C ALA A 191 1.43 -7.71 -7.46
N ASP A 192 0.74 -6.68 -6.97
CA ASP A 192 1.09 -5.27 -7.10
C ASP A 192 1.67 -4.67 -5.80
N CYS A 193 2.27 -5.53 -4.96
CA CYS A 193 2.86 -5.15 -3.67
C CYS A 193 3.82 -3.95 -3.75
N TRP A 194 4.51 -3.79 -4.88
CA TRP A 194 5.39 -2.66 -5.18
C TRP A 194 4.64 -1.33 -5.16
N PHE A 195 3.45 -1.27 -5.74
CA PHE A 195 2.60 -0.09 -5.77
C PHE A 195 1.98 0.17 -4.40
N LEU A 196 1.44 -0.85 -3.74
CA LEU A 196 0.82 -0.72 -2.42
C LEU A 196 1.82 -0.32 -1.33
N SER A 197 3.05 -0.84 -1.40
CA SER A 197 4.14 -0.44 -0.49
C SER A 197 4.56 1.02 -0.71
N SER A 198 4.55 1.49 -1.96
CA SER A 198 4.79 2.91 -2.27
C SER A 198 3.63 3.80 -1.78
N CYS A 199 2.38 3.36 -1.95
CA CYS A 199 1.22 4.04 -1.36
C CYS A 199 1.34 4.14 0.17
N ALA A 200 1.74 3.07 0.84
CA ALA A 200 1.95 3.06 2.29
C ALA A 200 3.11 3.97 2.71
N ALA A 201 4.16 4.05 1.90
CA ALA A 201 5.27 4.97 2.13
C ALA A 201 4.78 6.42 2.09
N VAL A 202 4.05 6.80 1.03
CA VAL A 202 3.55 8.17 0.82
C VAL A 202 2.45 8.53 1.83
N ALA A 203 1.62 7.57 2.25
CA ALA A 203 0.60 7.75 3.27
C ALA A 203 1.15 8.13 4.66
N GLN A 204 2.46 8.01 4.90
CA GLN A 204 3.12 8.60 6.08
C GLN A 204 3.07 10.13 6.10
N ARG A 205 2.79 10.74 4.94
CA ARG A 205 2.60 12.18 4.76
C ARG A 205 1.22 12.44 4.14
N PRO A 206 0.14 12.42 4.95
CA PRO A 206 -1.21 12.65 4.45
C PRO A 206 -1.38 13.99 3.72
N ASP A 207 -0.57 14.99 4.06
CA ASP A 207 -0.51 16.28 3.38
C ASP A 207 -0.04 16.16 1.92
N LEU A 208 0.91 15.27 1.62
CA LEU A 208 1.35 14.99 0.26
C LEU A 208 0.36 14.08 -0.47
N MET A 209 -0.22 13.10 0.23
CA MET A 209 -1.21 12.21 -0.38
C MET A 209 -2.51 12.94 -0.77
N ARG A 210 -2.83 14.08 -0.14
CA ARG A 210 -3.93 14.96 -0.59
C ARG A 210 -3.74 15.52 -2.00
N ARG A 211 -2.51 15.54 -2.53
CA ARG A 211 -2.27 15.88 -3.93
C ARG A 211 -2.72 14.77 -4.87
N VAL A 212 -2.63 13.51 -4.44
CA VAL A 212 -3.07 12.33 -5.19
C VAL A 212 -4.58 12.12 -5.04
N ILE A 213 -5.10 12.28 -3.82
CA ILE A 213 -6.49 11.98 -3.45
C ILE A 213 -7.16 13.25 -2.91
N ALA A 214 -8.09 13.81 -3.67
CA ALA A 214 -8.89 14.93 -3.20
C ALA A 214 -9.84 14.48 -2.06
N PRO A 215 -9.98 15.26 -0.96
CA PRO A 215 -10.65 14.82 0.26
C PRO A 215 -12.17 14.71 0.15
N TYR A 216 -12.81 15.39 -0.80
CA TYR A 216 -14.27 15.40 -0.94
C TYR A 216 -14.71 14.81 -2.28
N GLN A 217 -15.04 13.52 -2.27
CA GLN A 217 -15.58 12.80 -3.42
C GLN A 217 -16.61 11.78 -2.90
N PRO A 218 -17.92 12.10 -2.92
CA PRO A 218 -18.94 11.25 -2.32
C PRO A 218 -19.03 9.90 -3.05
N LEU A 219 -19.19 8.81 -2.29
CA LEU A 219 -19.45 7.46 -2.83
C LEU A 219 -20.91 7.01 -2.66
N TYR A 220 -21.74 7.87 -2.08
CA TYR A 220 -23.17 7.69 -1.91
C TYR A 220 -23.84 9.03 -1.58
N GLY A 221 -25.17 9.07 -1.63
CA GLY A 221 -25.95 10.22 -1.13
C GLY A 221 -25.90 11.45 -2.04
N PHE A 222 -25.97 12.63 -1.43
CA PHE A 222 -26.00 13.91 -2.16
C PHE A 222 -24.68 14.14 -2.91
N GLY A 223 -24.77 14.65 -4.14
CA GLY A 223 -23.59 14.88 -5.00
C GLY A 223 -22.99 13.61 -5.63
N TYR A 224 -23.38 12.42 -5.20
CA TYR A 224 -22.87 11.17 -5.77
C TYR A 224 -23.25 11.01 -7.26
N ARG A 225 -22.23 10.67 -8.07
CA ARG A 225 -22.35 10.45 -9.52
C ARG A 225 -21.62 9.19 -10.00
N GLY A 226 -21.08 8.36 -9.09
CA GLY A 226 -20.40 7.12 -9.46
C GLY A 226 -19.04 7.33 -10.13
N ILE A 227 -18.34 8.41 -9.79
CA ILE A 227 -17.03 8.80 -10.35
C ILE A 227 -16.09 9.25 -9.24
N VAL A 228 -14.81 8.95 -9.39
CA VAL A 228 -13.72 9.36 -8.50
C VAL A 228 -12.52 9.80 -9.35
N ARG A 229 -11.82 10.82 -8.90
CA ARG A 229 -10.61 11.43 -9.49
C ARG A 229 -9.42 11.17 -8.58
N PHE A 230 -8.32 10.75 -9.20
CA PHE A 230 -6.98 10.71 -8.62
C PHE A 230 -6.02 11.53 -9.48
N ARG A 231 -4.87 11.90 -8.90
CA ARG A 231 -3.78 12.54 -9.65
C ARG A 231 -2.51 11.72 -9.58
N PHE A 232 -1.82 11.58 -10.71
CA PHE A 232 -0.51 10.96 -10.79
C PHE A 232 0.46 11.88 -11.53
N TRP A 233 1.73 11.84 -11.16
CA TRP A 233 2.79 12.52 -11.86
C TRP A 233 3.27 11.68 -13.04
N ARG A 234 3.03 12.15 -14.27
CA ARG A 234 3.42 11.46 -15.50
C ARG A 234 4.14 12.43 -16.43
N PHE A 235 5.29 11.99 -16.92
CA PHE A 235 6.07 12.71 -17.94
C PHE A 235 6.31 14.20 -17.62
N GLY A 236 6.57 14.51 -16.34
CA GLY A 236 6.90 15.87 -15.90
C GLY A 236 5.69 16.74 -15.54
N LYS A 237 4.48 16.18 -15.45
CA LYS A 237 3.27 16.91 -15.03
C LYS A 237 2.33 16.05 -14.20
N TRP A 238 1.48 16.69 -13.40
CA TRP A 238 0.37 16.02 -12.72
C TRP A 238 -0.78 15.88 -13.69
N ILE A 239 -1.33 14.67 -13.83
CA ILE A 239 -2.50 14.40 -14.68
C ILE A 239 -3.66 13.89 -13.83
N ASN A 240 -4.89 14.18 -14.27
CA ASN A 240 -6.10 13.65 -13.68
C ASN A 240 -6.43 12.27 -14.25
N VAL A 241 -6.76 11.33 -13.38
CA VAL A 241 -7.26 10.01 -13.76
C VAL A 241 -8.62 9.83 -13.10
N TYR A 242 -9.67 9.81 -13.92
CA TYR A 242 -11.03 9.54 -13.48
C TYR A 242 -11.35 8.06 -13.67
N VAL A 243 -12.06 7.48 -12.71
CA VAL A 243 -12.62 6.14 -12.81
C VAL A 243 -14.06 6.17 -12.32
N ASP A 244 -14.92 5.32 -12.87
CA ASP A 244 -16.14 4.98 -12.14
C ASP A 244 -15.79 4.18 -10.86
N ASP A 245 -16.73 4.09 -9.92
CA ASP A 245 -16.52 3.38 -8.65
C ASP A 245 -16.94 1.90 -8.69
N LEU A 246 -17.11 1.29 -9.87
CA LEU A 246 -17.32 -0.17 -9.95
C LEU A 246 -16.02 -0.90 -9.62
N LEU A 247 -16.03 -1.77 -8.61
CA LEU A 247 -14.86 -2.53 -8.18
C LEU A 247 -15.03 -4.03 -8.45
N PRO A 248 -13.95 -4.75 -8.80
CA PRO A 248 -13.98 -6.20 -8.97
C PRO A 248 -14.23 -6.91 -7.63
N THR A 249 -15.26 -7.75 -7.60
CA THR A 249 -15.69 -8.50 -6.42
C THR A 249 -15.92 -9.97 -6.72
N ARG A 250 -15.85 -10.78 -5.67
CA ARG A 250 -16.34 -12.16 -5.66
C ARG A 250 -17.14 -12.38 -4.39
N GLU A 251 -18.37 -12.86 -4.54
CA GLU A 251 -19.30 -13.09 -3.42
C GLU A 251 -19.54 -11.82 -2.56
N GLY A 252 -19.48 -10.64 -3.19
CA GLY A 252 -19.69 -9.35 -2.52
C GLY A 252 -18.47 -8.81 -1.77
N GLU A 253 -17.31 -9.46 -1.85
CA GLU A 253 -16.06 -9.01 -1.24
C GLU A 253 -15.07 -8.54 -2.34
N LEU A 254 -14.26 -7.53 -2.04
CA LEU A 254 -13.23 -7.01 -2.96
C LEU A 254 -12.18 -8.08 -3.28
N LEU A 255 -11.79 -8.19 -4.55
CA LEU A 255 -10.76 -9.12 -5.01
C LEU A 255 -9.34 -8.61 -4.76
N PHE A 256 -9.12 -7.33 -5.05
CA PHE A 256 -7.82 -6.70 -5.00
C PHE A 256 -7.65 -5.92 -3.68
N SER A 257 -6.85 -4.85 -3.66
CA SER A 257 -6.58 -4.14 -2.41
C SER A 257 -7.84 -3.53 -1.79
N ARG A 258 -7.77 -3.31 -0.48
CA ARG A 258 -8.86 -2.73 0.31
C ARG A 258 -8.31 -1.94 1.49
N CYS A 259 -9.17 -1.13 2.09
CA CYS A 259 -8.89 -0.55 3.39
C CYS A 259 -9.11 -1.57 4.52
N SER A 260 -8.43 -1.33 5.66
CA SER A 260 -8.66 -2.05 6.90
C SER A 260 -10.08 -1.84 7.46
N ASP A 261 -10.62 -0.61 7.41
CA ASP A 261 -12.05 -0.36 7.62
C ASP A 261 -12.82 -0.67 6.32
N ARG A 262 -13.79 -1.59 6.41
CA ARG A 262 -14.61 -2.03 5.26
C ARG A 262 -15.46 -0.93 4.63
N ARG A 263 -15.67 0.20 5.32
CA ARG A 263 -16.42 1.36 4.82
C ARG A 263 -15.53 2.36 4.07
N GLU A 264 -14.22 2.18 4.08
CA GLU A 264 -13.26 3.06 3.42
C GLU A 264 -12.76 2.44 2.11
N PHE A 265 -12.64 3.24 1.05
CA PHE A 265 -12.43 2.71 -0.31
C PHE A 265 -11.28 3.38 -1.09
N TRP A 266 -10.52 4.30 -0.48
CA TRP A 266 -9.48 5.02 -1.22
C TRP A 266 -8.41 4.10 -1.80
N VAL A 267 -8.00 3.04 -1.07
CA VAL A 267 -6.97 2.11 -1.53
C VAL A 267 -7.43 1.37 -2.80
N ALA A 268 -8.62 0.77 -2.75
CA ALA A 268 -9.19 0.02 -3.87
C ALA A 268 -9.44 0.90 -5.11
N LEU A 269 -9.91 2.13 -4.91
CA LEU A 269 -10.19 3.06 -6.00
C LEU A 269 -8.91 3.69 -6.58
N LEU A 270 -7.88 3.92 -5.75
CA LEU A 270 -6.58 4.39 -6.21
C LEU A 270 -5.88 3.31 -7.04
N GLU A 271 -5.89 2.06 -6.58
CA GLU A 271 -5.38 0.91 -7.33
C GLU A 271 -6.11 0.77 -8.67
N LYS A 272 -7.45 0.90 -8.70
CA LYS A 272 -8.21 0.92 -9.96
C LYS A 272 -7.75 2.03 -10.91
N ALA A 273 -7.55 3.25 -10.40
CA ALA A 273 -7.11 4.38 -11.23
C ALA A 273 -5.70 4.14 -11.79
N TYR A 274 -4.82 3.52 -10.99
CA TYR A 274 -3.49 3.15 -11.45
C TYR A 274 -3.53 2.01 -12.47
N ALA A 275 -4.39 1.00 -12.26
CA ALA A 275 -4.64 -0.08 -13.23
C ALA A 275 -5.15 0.48 -14.57
N LYS A 276 -6.05 1.47 -14.54
CA LYS A 276 -6.48 2.19 -15.75
C LYS A 276 -5.31 2.86 -16.46
N LEU A 277 -4.43 3.54 -15.73
CA LEU A 277 -3.26 4.23 -16.29
C LEU A 277 -2.30 3.25 -17.00
N HIS A 278 -2.24 2.01 -16.53
CA HIS A 278 -1.42 0.92 -17.10
C HIS A 278 -2.21 -0.03 -18.03
N GLY A 279 -3.51 0.21 -18.22
CA GLY A 279 -4.38 -0.48 -19.17
C GLY A 279 -5.19 -1.66 -18.62
N SER A 280 -4.79 -2.28 -17.51
CA SER A 280 -5.55 -3.34 -16.82
C SER A 280 -5.01 -3.59 -15.40
N TYR A 281 -5.74 -4.32 -14.56
CA TYR A 281 -5.21 -4.77 -13.26
C TYR A 281 -4.02 -5.72 -13.41
N GLU A 282 -4.08 -6.68 -14.36
CA GLU A 282 -2.96 -7.58 -14.66
C GLU A 282 -1.67 -6.82 -15.01
N ALA A 283 -1.77 -5.64 -15.62
CA ALA A 283 -0.60 -4.82 -15.94
C ALA A 283 0.14 -4.26 -14.72
N LEU A 284 -0.45 -4.35 -13.52
CA LEU A 284 0.21 -3.98 -12.27
C LEU A 284 1.00 -5.13 -11.64
N GLU A 285 0.91 -6.35 -12.17
CA GLU A 285 1.67 -7.49 -11.64
C GLU A 285 3.16 -7.34 -11.93
N GLY A 286 3.96 -7.33 -10.86
CA GLY A 286 5.41 -7.23 -10.96
C GLY A 286 5.89 -5.87 -11.49
N GLY A 287 6.23 -4.96 -10.58
CA GLY A 287 6.76 -3.65 -10.93
C GLY A 287 7.88 -3.18 -10.00
N GLN A 288 8.20 -1.90 -10.06
CA GLN A 288 9.30 -1.30 -9.30
C GLN A 288 8.77 -0.18 -8.41
N ALA A 289 9.02 -0.27 -7.10
CA ALA A 289 8.54 0.72 -6.13
C ALA A 289 8.98 2.15 -6.50
N MET A 290 10.15 2.31 -7.12
CA MET A 290 10.67 3.60 -7.59
C MET A 290 9.72 4.32 -8.56
N ASP A 291 9.09 3.58 -9.47
CA ASP A 291 8.20 4.15 -10.47
C ASP A 291 6.92 4.67 -9.79
N ALA A 292 6.36 3.87 -8.88
CA ALA A 292 5.20 4.28 -8.09
C ALA A 292 5.53 5.48 -7.17
N LEU A 293 6.72 5.52 -6.56
CA LEU A 293 7.14 6.66 -5.73
C LEU A 293 7.22 7.95 -6.56
N VAL A 294 7.76 7.89 -7.77
CA VAL A 294 7.80 9.05 -8.68
C VAL A 294 6.38 9.46 -9.07
N ASP A 295 5.54 8.52 -9.49
CA ASP A 295 4.16 8.77 -9.92
C ASP A 295 3.29 9.35 -8.80
N LEU A 296 3.54 8.99 -7.53
CA LEU A 296 2.77 9.46 -6.37
C LEU A 296 3.29 10.77 -5.78
N THR A 297 4.52 11.20 -6.11
CA THR A 297 5.18 12.30 -5.37
C THR A 297 5.77 13.40 -6.25
N SER A 298 5.96 13.17 -7.55
CA SER A 298 6.80 14.00 -8.43
C SER A 298 8.27 14.12 -8.00
N GLY A 299 8.71 13.32 -7.02
CA GLY A 299 10.07 13.32 -6.49
C GLY A 299 11.06 12.57 -7.39
N LEU A 300 12.31 12.55 -6.94
CA LEU A 300 13.36 11.69 -7.50
C LEU A 300 13.45 10.43 -6.65
N SER A 301 13.66 9.29 -7.31
CA SER A 301 13.88 8.01 -6.65
C SER A 301 15.28 7.51 -6.96
N GLU A 302 15.96 7.05 -5.91
CA GLU A 302 17.25 6.36 -6.01
C GLU A 302 17.04 4.92 -5.54
N ARG A 303 17.85 3.97 -6.03
CA ARG A 303 17.80 2.57 -5.61
C ARG A 303 19.19 2.09 -5.28
N TYR A 304 19.30 1.37 -4.17
CA TYR A 304 20.52 0.76 -3.69
C TYR A 304 20.35 -0.75 -3.60
N ASP A 305 21.18 -1.47 -4.32
CA ASP A 305 21.39 -2.91 -4.10
C ASP A 305 22.16 -3.07 -2.77
N LEU A 306 21.63 -3.90 -1.87
CA LEU A 306 22.15 -4.04 -0.51
C LEU A 306 23.43 -4.88 -0.44
N GLU A 307 23.69 -5.76 -1.41
CA GLU A 307 24.94 -6.52 -1.49
C GLU A 307 26.13 -5.60 -1.88
N SER A 308 25.86 -4.61 -2.72
CA SER A 308 26.85 -3.65 -3.23
C SER A 308 26.73 -2.25 -2.60
N ALA A 309 25.91 -2.11 -1.56
CA ALA A 309 25.63 -0.83 -0.91
C ALA A 309 26.88 -0.17 -0.31
N PRO A 310 26.96 1.18 -0.32
CA PRO A 310 28.05 1.89 0.31
C PRO A 310 28.03 1.70 1.84
N LEU A 311 29.21 1.69 2.47
CA LEU A 311 29.35 1.46 3.92
C LEU A 311 28.57 2.43 4.81
N ASN A 312 28.27 3.63 4.29
CA ASN A 312 27.50 4.66 4.97
C ASN A 312 26.00 4.67 4.61
N LEU A 313 25.47 3.64 3.91
CA LEU A 313 24.06 3.57 3.53
C LEU A 313 23.12 3.77 4.71
N TYR A 314 23.40 3.16 5.87
CA TYR A 314 22.56 3.38 7.07
C TYR A 314 22.46 4.86 7.47
N GLN A 315 23.55 5.62 7.34
CA GLN A 315 23.55 7.04 7.66
C GLN A 315 22.71 7.83 6.66
N PHE A 316 22.72 7.44 5.38
CA PHE A 316 21.83 8.01 4.37
C PHE A 316 20.37 7.67 4.65
N LEU A 317 20.04 6.40 4.94
CA LEU A 317 18.68 5.99 5.28
C LEU A 317 18.15 6.71 6.53
N LEU A 318 19.00 6.89 7.55
CA LEU A 318 18.64 7.64 8.74
C LEU A 318 18.33 9.11 8.41
N GLN A 319 19.16 9.75 7.57
CA GLN A 319 18.94 11.12 7.12
C GLN A 319 17.68 11.23 6.25
N ALA A 320 17.51 10.33 5.28
CA ALA A 320 16.35 10.27 4.38
C ALA A 320 15.05 10.11 5.18
N SER A 321 14.99 9.13 6.08
CA SER A 321 13.82 8.89 6.94
C SER A 321 13.51 10.11 7.82
N SER A 322 14.52 10.71 8.46
CA SER A 322 14.33 11.92 9.28
C SER A 322 13.96 13.17 8.47
N GLY A 323 14.38 13.22 7.21
CA GLY A 323 14.09 14.30 6.27
C GLY A 323 12.72 14.18 5.59
N GLY A 324 11.96 13.11 5.88
CA GLY A 324 10.65 12.87 5.29
C GLY A 324 10.69 12.27 3.89
N ALA A 325 11.82 11.65 3.49
CA ALA A 325 11.86 10.82 2.29
C ALA A 325 11.01 9.56 2.48
N PHE A 326 10.43 9.10 1.38
CA PHE A 326 9.70 7.85 1.33
C PHE A 326 10.67 6.72 0.99
N ILE A 327 10.61 5.64 1.76
CA ILE A 327 11.57 4.55 1.64
C ILE A 327 10.79 3.24 1.51
N THR A 328 11.18 2.43 0.54
CA THR A 328 10.67 1.07 0.33
C THR A 328 11.84 0.10 0.24
N CYS A 329 11.59 -1.18 0.42
CA CYS A 329 12.59 -2.22 0.27
C CYS A 329 11.95 -3.46 -0.34
N SER A 330 12.74 -4.31 -0.98
CA SER A 330 12.22 -5.55 -1.53
C SER A 330 13.16 -6.72 -1.26
N ARG A 331 12.56 -7.91 -1.12
CA ARG A 331 13.31 -9.15 -0.98
C ARG A 331 13.42 -9.85 -2.32
N LYS A 332 14.59 -10.41 -2.58
CA LYS A 332 14.82 -11.29 -3.72
C LYS A 332 13.79 -12.40 -3.78
N GLY A 333 13.31 -12.71 -4.97
CA GLY A 333 12.44 -13.85 -5.21
C GLY A 333 11.57 -13.71 -6.44
N ASP A 334 10.76 -14.74 -6.65
CA ASP A 334 9.73 -14.75 -7.68
C ASP A 334 8.45 -14.15 -7.10
N TRP A 335 8.03 -12.99 -7.61
CA TRP A 335 6.81 -12.30 -7.19
C TRP A 335 5.55 -13.15 -7.41
N GLN A 336 5.58 -14.10 -8.34
CA GLN A 336 4.47 -15.04 -8.58
C GLN A 336 4.28 -16.02 -7.42
N MET A 337 5.33 -16.24 -6.62
CA MET A 337 5.33 -17.11 -5.43
C MET A 337 5.22 -16.31 -4.13
N ALA A 338 5.01 -15.00 -4.18
CA ALA A 338 4.87 -14.13 -3.02
C ALA A 338 3.50 -14.30 -2.34
N ASN A 339 3.17 -15.52 -1.90
CA ASN A 339 1.91 -15.86 -1.25
C ASN A 339 2.07 -16.48 0.14
N ALA A 340 3.32 -16.72 0.57
CA ALA A 340 3.64 -17.26 1.88
C ALA A 340 4.95 -16.67 2.41
N ALA A 341 5.03 -16.51 3.72
CA ALA A 341 6.27 -16.15 4.40
C ALA A 341 7.17 -17.37 4.65
N ASP A 342 8.48 -17.12 4.66
CA ASP A 342 9.48 -18.08 5.11
C ASP A 342 9.45 -18.27 6.65
N PRO A 343 10.24 -19.20 7.23
CA PRO A 343 10.26 -19.41 8.67
C PRO A 343 10.69 -18.18 9.51
N ASN A 344 11.35 -17.18 8.90
CA ASN A 344 11.67 -15.91 9.54
C ASN A 344 10.54 -14.89 9.43
N GLY A 345 9.40 -15.26 8.84
CA GLY A 345 8.22 -14.42 8.72
C GLY A 345 8.29 -13.40 7.58
N LEU A 346 9.22 -13.59 6.63
CA LEU A 346 9.39 -12.70 5.49
C LEU A 346 8.97 -13.39 4.18
N VAL A 347 8.22 -12.67 3.36
CA VAL A 347 7.77 -13.07 2.01
C VAL A 347 8.88 -12.79 0.98
N SER A 348 9.16 -13.76 0.12
CA SER A 348 10.14 -13.66 -0.99
C SER A 348 9.51 -13.01 -2.22
N GLY A 349 10.28 -12.26 -3.02
CA GLY A 349 9.77 -11.58 -4.21
C GLY A 349 8.74 -10.48 -3.90
N HIS A 350 8.83 -9.87 -2.71
CA HIS A 350 7.80 -8.99 -2.15
C HIS A 350 8.38 -7.64 -1.75
N ALA A 351 7.60 -6.58 -1.99
CA ALA A 351 7.93 -5.22 -1.58
C ALA A 351 7.36 -4.91 -0.19
N TYR A 352 8.09 -4.09 0.55
CA TYR A 352 7.75 -3.61 1.88
C TYR A 352 8.00 -2.10 1.96
N THR A 353 7.38 -1.45 2.94
CA THR A 353 7.62 -0.04 3.25
C THR A 353 8.59 0.08 4.42
N VAL A 354 9.60 0.94 4.34
CA VAL A 354 10.39 1.33 5.50
C VAL A 354 9.71 2.54 6.16
N THR A 355 9.20 2.36 7.37
CA THR A 355 8.38 3.38 8.07
C THR A 355 9.13 4.14 9.16
N ALA A 356 10.34 3.71 9.51
CA ALA A 356 11.27 4.48 10.34
C ALA A 356 12.69 3.89 10.26
N VAL A 357 13.69 4.74 10.47
CA VAL A 357 15.09 4.33 10.66
C VAL A 357 15.59 5.00 11.93
N ALA A 358 16.16 4.24 12.87
CA ALA A 358 16.49 4.76 14.19
C ALA A 358 17.76 4.15 14.79
N LYS A 359 18.66 5.02 15.27
CA LYS A 359 19.80 4.62 16.11
C LYS A 359 19.34 4.65 17.58
N VAL A 360 19.10 3.48 18.15
CA VAL A 360 18.47 3.30 19.46
C VAL A 360 19.54 3.19 20.55
N PRO A 361 19.53 4.07 21.58
CA PRO A 361 20.36 3.93 22.76
C PRO A 361 19.87 2.78 23.66
N MET A 362 20.83 2.02 24.18
CA MET A 362 20.59 0.89 25.09
C MET A 362 21.02 1.27 26.52
N LYS A 363 20.44 0.62 27.53
CA LYS A 363 20.76 0.85 28.95
C LYS A 363 22.23 0.58 29.31
N ASP A 364 22.87 -0.34 28.61
CA ASP A 364 24.29 -0.68 28.79
C ASP A 364 25.25 0.39 28.21
N GLY A 365 24.72 1.45 27.61
CA GLY A 365 25.48 2.53 26.99
C GLY A 365 25.80 2.30 25.51
N ASN A 366 25.50 1.12 24.96
CA ASN A 366 25.65 0.82 23.54
C ASN A 366 24.52 1.46 22.71
N ARG A 367 24.67 1.37 21.39
CA ARG A 367 23.63 1.78 20.44
C ARG A 367 23.43 0.71 19.40
N VAL A 368 22.17 0.52 18.98
CA VAL A 368 21.79 -0.41 17.91
C VAL A 368 21.15 0.37 16.77
N ASN A 369 21.40 -0.07 15.54
CA ASN A 369 20.85 0.53 14.34
C ASN A 369 19.64 -0.30 13.91
N LEU A 370 18.43 0.27 13.99
CA LEU A 370 17.19 -0.42 13.67
C LEU A 370 16.48 0.21 12.47
N VAL A 371 15.74 -0.62 11.75
CA VAL A 371 14.85 -0.25 10.65
C VAL A 371 13.47 -0.80 10.98
N ARG A 372 12.43 0.03 10.87
CA ARG A 372 11.03 -0.36 10.98
C ARG A 372 10.46 -0.57 9.59
N ILE A 373 9.86 -1.72 9.37
CA ILE A 373 9.40 -2.19 8.06
C ILE A 373 7.95 -2.61 8.19
N ARG A 374 7.14 -2.32 7.17
CA ARG A 374 5.74 -2.71 7.08
C ARG A 374 5.49 -3.60 5.87
N ASN A 375 4.88 -4.75 6.11
CA ASN A 375 4.32 -5.61 5.08
C ASN A 375 2.97 -5.04 4.57
N PRO A 376 2.79 -4.80 3.26
CA PRO A 376 1.53 -4.28 2.70
C PRO A 376 0.32 -5.22 2.87
N TRP A 377 0.53 -6.48 3.29
CA TRP A 377 -0.56 -7.38 3.65
C TRP A 377 -1.33 -6.93 4.90
N GLY A 378 -0.70 -6.14 5.78
CA GLY A 378 -1.34 -5.56 6.95
C GLY A 378 -1.90 -6.59 7.94
N ASN A 379 -1.26 -7.76 8.03
CA ASN A 379 -1.64 -8.88 8.89
C ASN A 379 -0.45 -9.35 9.76
N ASP A 380 -0.61 -10.46 10.46
CA ASP A 380 0.34 -11.08 11.39
C ASP A 380 1.60 -11.68 10.73
N VAL A 381 1.76 -11.51 9.42
CA VAL A 381 2.95 -11.97 8.68
C VAL A 381 4.08 -10.94 8.84
N GLU A 382 4.82 -11.10 9.93
CA GLU A 382 5.89 -10.21 10.38
C GLU A 382 7.21 -10.95 10.67
N TRP A 383 8.30 -10.18 10.75
CA TRP A 383 9.63 -10.68 11.09
C TRP A 383 9.67 -11.42 12.44
N ASN A 384 10.18 -12.66 12.42
CA ASN A 384 10.32 -13.51 13.60
C ASN A 384 11.74 -13.52 14.21
N GLY A 385 12.69 -12.77 13.63
CA GLY A 385 14.06 -12.71 14.12
C GLY A 385 14.29 -11.67 15.22
N SER A 386 15.53 -11.24 15.41
CA SER A 386 15.89 -10.27 16.45
C SER A 386 15.17 -8.94 16.23
N TRP A 387 14.73 -8.32 17.32
CA TRP A 387 13.98 -7.06 17.36
C TRP A 387 12.51 -7.10 16.92
N ASN A 388 11.96 -8.30 16.69
CA ASN A 388 10.51 -8.46 16.56
C ASN A 388 9.75 -7.93 17.79
N ASP A 389 8.43 -7.78 17.64
CA ASP A 389 7.54 -7.19 18.65
C ASP A 389 7.61 -7.85 20.04
N ASN A 390 7.87 -9.16 20.05
CA ASN A 390 7.91 -9.98 21.26
C ASN A 390 9.33 -10.12 21.84
N ASP A 391 10.36 -9.55 21.21
CA ASP A 391 11.75 -9.74 21.62
C ASP A 391 12.03 -9.13 23.00
N SER A 392 12.67 -9.92 23.86
CA SER A 392 13.14 -9.50 25.17
C SER A 392 14.16 -8.35 25.14
N ARG A 393 14.87 -8.13 24.03
CA ARG A 393 15.83 -7.02 23.86
C ARG A 393 15.19 -5.65 24.05
N TRP A 394 13.90 -5.51 23.77
CA TRP A 394 13.16 -4.28 24.07
C TRP A 394 13.21 -3.92 25.56
N SER A 395 13.45 -4.86 26.48
CA SER A 395 13.61 -4.53 27.92
C SER A 395 14.84 -3.66 28.21
N GLU A 396 15.83 -3.64 27.31
CA GLU A 396 17.05 -2.83 27.40
C GLU A 396 16.90 -1.42 26.81
N VAL A 397 15.75 -1.11 26.23
CA VAL A 397 15.40 0.24 25.72
C VAL A 397 14.50 0.93 26.74
N ASP A 398 14.80 2.17 27.08
CA ASP A 398 13.98 2.93 28.02
C ASP A 398 12.61 3.31 27.42
N LEU A 399 11.66 3.62 28.29
CA LEU A 399 10.27 3.90 27.90
C LEU A 399 10.14 5.16 27.05
N HIS A 400 11.01 6.17 27.23
CA HIS A 400 10.94 7.40 26.44
C HIS A 400 11.38 7.14 25.00
N THR A 401 12.48 6.41 24.81
CA THR A 401 12.91 5.99 23.48
C THR A 401 11.88 5.09 22.81
N LYS A 402 11.28 4.12 23.52
CA LYS A 402 10.19 3.31 22.95
C LYS A 402 9.00 4.14 22.46
N HIS A 403 8.62 5.16 23.22
CA HIS A 403 7.55 6.08 22.81
C HIS A 403 7.92 6.85 21.53
N GLN A 404 9.17 7.31 21.41
CA GLN A 404 9.65 7.99 20.20
C GLN A 404 9.72 7.07 18.98
N LEU A 405 10.02 5.79 19.19
CA LEU A 405 10.01 4.76 18.15
C LEU A 405 8.59 4.31 17.78
N GLU A 406 7.56 4.84 18.46
CA GLU A 406 6.18 4.36 18.38
C GLU A 406 6.07 2.84 18.59
N TRP A 407 6.99 2.25 19.36
CA TRP A 407 7.05 0.81 19.56
C TRP A 407 5.80 0.31 20.29
N ARG A 408 5.12 -0.68 19.70
CA ARG A 408 3.95 -1.36 20.23
C ARG A 408 4.07 -2.84 19.89
N ARG A 409 3.32 -3.68 20.61
CA ARG A 409 3.14 -5.10 20.25
C ARG A 409 1.83 -5.23 19.51
N ARG A 410 1.88 -5.46 18.21
CA ARG A 410 0.70 -5.55 17.34
C ARG A 410 0.97 -6.54 16.22
N ASP A 411 -0.08 -7.21 15.78
CA ASP A 411 -0.06 -8.04 14.60
C ASP A 411 -0.63 -7.22 13.44
N ASP A 412 0.10 -6.19 13.00
CA ASP A 412 -0.35 -5.18 12.01
C ASP A 412 0.54 -5.07 10.76
N GLY A 413 1.52 -5.98 10.64
CA GLY A 413 2.47 -6.09 9.56
C GLY A 413 3.70 -5.18 9.74
N GLU A 414 3.76 -4.35 10.78
CA GLU A 414 4.86 -3.42 11.05
C GLU A 414 5.79 -3.93 12.15
N PHE A 415 7.04 -4.20 11.81
CA PHE A 415 8.04 -4.76 12.73
C PHE A 415 9.36 -4.00 12.67
N TRP A 416 10.15 -4.12 13.72
CA TRP A 416 11.54 -3.64 13.74
C TRP A 416 12.51 -4.78 13.48
N MET A 417 13.63 -4.45 12.83
CA MET A 417 14.76 -5.36 12.67
C MET A 417 16.09 -4.61 12.78
N GLU A 418 17.17 -5.33 13.11
CA GLU A 418 18.51 -4.75 13.08
C GLU A 418 18.97 -4.49 11.64
N TYR A 419 19.64 -3.37 11.38
CA TYR A 419 20.11 -3.01 10.04
C TYR A 419 21.02 -4.08 9.42
N LYS A 420 21.80 -4.80 10.24
CA LYS A 420 22.62 -5.92 9.76
C LYS A 420 21.76 -7.05 9.20
N ASP A 421 20.63 -7.35 9.84
CA ASP A 421 19.69 -8.35 9.35
C ASP A 421 18.97 -7.82 8.11
N PHE A 422 18.61 -6.53 8.09
CA PHE A 422 18.02 -5.89 6.91
C PHE A 422 18.88 -6.08 5.65
N CYS A 423 20.18 -5.78 5.73
CA CYS A 423 21.11 -5.98 4.62
C CYS A 423 21.30 -7.44 4.18
N ARG A 424 20.98 -8.41 5.04
CA ARG A 424 21.10 -9.84 4.71
C ARG A 424 19.82 -10.39 4.09
N GLU A 425 18.67 -9.92 4.59
CA GLU A 425 17.36 -10.47 4.21
C GLU A 425 16.74 -9.77 2.99
N PHE A 426 17.09 -8.51 2.73
CA PHE A 426 16.56 -7.72 1.62
C PHE A 426 17.60 -7.58 0.50
N GLU A 427 17.12 -7.49 -0.74
CA GLU A 427 17.97 -7.32 -1.93
C GLU A 427 18.25 -5.85 -2.21
N GLU A 428 17.25 -5.00 -1.98
CA GLU A 428 17.35 -3.57 -2.30
C GLU A 428 16.56 -2.69 -1.33
N VAL A 429 16.94 -1.41 -1.35
CA VAL A 429 16.20 -0.31 -0.75
C VAL A 429 16.09 0.82 -1.76
N THR A 430 14.90 1.43 -1.85
CA THR A 430 14.59 2.56 -2.73
C THR A 430 14.17 3.73 -1.87
#